data_AF-G3IFQ7-F1
#
_entry.id   AF-G3IFQ7-F1
#
_cell.length_a   1.000
_cell.length_b   1.000
_cell.length_c   1.000
_cell.angle_alpha   90.00
_cell.angle_beta   90.00
_cell.angle_gamma   90.00
#
_symmetry.space_group_name_H-M   'P 1'
#
loop_
_entity.id
_entity.type
_entity.pdbx_description
1 polymer ?
#
loop_
_entity_poly.entity_id
_entity_poly.type
_entity_poly.pdbx_seq_one_letter_code
_entity_poly.pdbx_strand_id
1 'polypeptide(L)'
;MMKRQRPTSSSESSDECPSTSFTSHPMYRKKSKNPKEHKKSAEVFRKDLISAMKIPDSHHVNPDSYYLFTDTWKEEWEKGVQVPANPDSVPTPSLRIISEKVKEVLFVRPRKYIRCSIPEAAEPGYINTLELAASTCRYDLDDMDTFWLQELNEDLEEMGYGPIDDQ
;
A
#
# COMPACT_ATOMS: atom_id res chain seq x y z
N MET A 1 26.53 62.57 -38.82
CA MET A 1 25.97 62.15 -40.13
C MET A 1 24.60 61.52 -39.91
N MET A 2 23.65 61.80 -40.80
CA MET A 2 22.23 61.43 -40.79
C MET A 2 22.00 59.89 -40.76
N LYS A 3 20.83 59.31 -40.47
CA LYS A 3 19.43 59.79 -40.46
C LYS A 3 18.53 58.87 -39.60
N ARG A 4 17.46 59.46 -39.05
CA ARG A 4 16.31 58.85 -38.35
C ARG A 4 15.54 57.86 -39.24
N GLN A 5 14.82 56.91 -38.63
CA GLN A 5 13.36 56.73 -38.79
C GLN A 5 12.72 56.10 -37.53
N ARG A 6 11.49 56.52 -37.24
CA ARG A 6 10.49 56.14 -36.20
C ARG A 6 9.13 56.20 -36.92
N PRO A 7 7.98 55.82 -36.34
CA PRO A 7 7.58 54.65 -35.52
C PRO A 7 6.25 54.03 -36.07
N THR A 8 5.62 53.06 -35.37
CA THR A 8 4.14 52.83 -35.14
C THR A 8 3.89 51.37 -34.72
N SER A 9 3.41 51.08 -33.50
CA SER A 9 2.01 50.99 -32.98
C SER A 9 1.27 49.71 -33.43
N SER A 10 0.97 48.79 -32.49
CA SER A 10 -0.36 48.53 -31.84
C SER A 10 -1.04 47.30 -32.47
N SER A 11 -1.24 46.18 -31.75
CA SER A 11 -2.34 45.84 -30.82
C SER A 11 -3.65 45.45 -31.52
N GLU A 12 -4.11 44.24 -31.18
CA GLU A 12 -5.50 43.74 -31.05
C GLU A 12 -6.38 43.30 -32.24
N SER A 13 -7.12 42.21 -31.96
CA SER A 13 -8.48 41.85 -32.43
C SER A 13 -8.60 41.22 -33.82
N SER A 14 -8.79 39.89 -33.90
CA SER A 14 -10.09 39.18 -34.07
C SER A 14 -10.78 39.46 -35.40
N ASP A 15 -10.99 38.44 -36.23
CA ASP A 15 -12.34 37.98 -36.64
C ASP A 15 -12.34 36.84 -37.68
N GLU A 16 -13.27 35.90 -37.43
CA GLU A 16 -14.11 35.17 -38.38
C GLU A 16 -13.48 34.25 -39.45
N CYS A 17 -13.66 32.94 -39.24
CA CYS A 17 -13.71 31.95 -40.32
C CYS A 17 -15.06 31.20 -40.24
N PRO A 18 -15.90 31.20 -41.29
CA PRO A 18 -17.30 30.78 -41.19
C PRO A 18 -17.49 29.27 -41.38
N SER A 19 -18.29 28.70 -40.48
CA SER A 19 -19.31 27.68 -40.71
C SER A 19 -19.03 26.49 -41.63
N THR A 20 -18.98 25.28 -41.04
CA THR A 20 -19.75 24.15 -41.57
C THR A 20 -20.68 23.64 -40.49
N SER A 21 -21.97 23.84 -40.74
CA SER A 21 -23.08 23.43 -39.90
C SER A 21 -23.40 21.96 -40.18
N PHE A 22 -23.46 21.12 -39.15
CA PHE A 22 -24.37 19.98 -39.14
C PHE A 22 -24.98 19.86 -37.75
N THR A 23 -26.17 20.42 -37.61
CA THR A 23 -27.07 20.14 -36.50
C THR A 23 -27.80 18.83 -36.79
N SER A 24 -27.59 17.83 -35.93
CA SER A 24 -28.52 16.72 -35.76
C SER A 24 -28.94 16.66 -34.28
N HIS A 25 -30.19 17.05 -34.05
CA HIS A 25 -30.91 17.00 -32.77
C HIS A 25 -31.25 15.53 -32.39
N PRO A 26 -31.90 15.22 -31.24
CA PRO A 26 -31.32 15.11 -29.92
C PRO A 26 -31.70 13.73 -29.31
N MET A 27 -30.77 12.79 -29.19
CA MET A 27 -31.06 11.54 -28.48
C MET A 27 -30.68 11.73 -27.01
N TYR A 28 -31.68 11.96 -26.17
CA TYR A 28 -31.68 11.73 -24.72
C TYR A 28 -30.29 11.62 -24.09
N ARG A 29 -29.59 12.76 -23.93
CA ARG A 29 -28.47 12.82 -23.00
C ARG A 29 -29.08 12.72 -21.61
N LYS A 30 -29.21 11.48 -21.10
CA LYS A 30 -29.30 11.23 -19.66
C LYS A 30 -28.23 12.14 -19.06
N LYS A 31 -28.64 13.14 -18.27
CA LYS A 31 -27.71 13.88 -17.43
C LYS A 31 -27.07 12.83 -16.53
N SER A 32 -25.92 12.31 -16.94
CA SER A 32 -24.99 11.71 -16.00
C SER A 32 -24.79 12.80 -14.96
N LYS A 33 -25.32 12.56 -13.76
CA LYS A 33 -24.97 13.37 -12.60
C LYS A 33 -23.45 13.36 -12.60
N ASN A 34 -22.85 14.52 -12.83
CA ASN A 34 -21.41 14.71 -12.80
C ASN A 34 -20.85 13.90 -11.62
N PRO A 35 -19.87 13.00 -11.82
CA PRO A 35 -19.11 12.50 -10.69
C PRO A 35 -18.61 13.73 -9.97
N LYS A 36 -19.01 13.86 -8.69
CA LYS A 36 -18.64 14.90 -7.74
C LYS A 36 -17.50 15.74 -8.29
N GLU A 37 -17.76 17.00 -8.62
CA GLU A 37 -16.66 17.96 -8.78
C GLU A 37 -15.76 17.72 -7.58
N HIS A 38 -14.57 17.18 -7.83
CA HIS A 38 -13.54 17.09 -6.84
C HIS A 38 -13.25 18.55 -6.50
N LYS A 39 -13.97 19.11 -5.53
CA LYS A 39 -13.61 20.35 -4.88
C LYS A 39 -12.15 20.15 -4.58
N LYS A 40 -11.27 20.88 -5.27
CA LYS A 40 -9.83 20.82 -5.07
C LYS A 40 -9.66 20.94 -3.56
N SER A 41 -9.31 19.82 -2.92
CA SER A 41 -9.07 19.80 -1.49
C SER A 41 -8.12 20.95 -1.22
N ALA A 42 -8.39 21.79 -0.22
CA ALA A 42 -7.47 22.86 0.10
C ALA A 42 -6.10 22.21 0.35
N GLU A 43 -5.17 22.37 -0.60
CA GLU A 43 -3.84 21.79 -0.49
C GLU A 43 -3.11 22.63 0.55
N VAL A 44 -2.95 22.07 1.74
CA VAL A 44 -2.17 22.70 2.79
C VAL A 44 -0.77 22.12 2.70
N PHE A 45 0.18 22.98 2.36
CA PHE A 45 1.58 22.64 2.45
C PHE A 45 2.12 23.05 3.81
N ARG A 46 2.76 22.11 4.49
CA ARG A 46 3.38 22.29 5.80
C ARG A 46 4.90 22.33 5.68
N LYS A 47 5.46 23.54 5.78
CA LYS A 47 6.91 23.79 5.70
C LYS A 47 7.66 23.43 6.98
N ASP A 48 6.97 23.44 8.12
CA ASP A 48 7.49 23.02 9.43
C ASP A 48 8.02 21.59 9.40
N LEU A 49 7.31 20.67 8.74
CA LEU A 49 7.68 19.26 8.69
C LEU A 49 9.04 19.03 8.01
N ILE A 50 9.25 19.66 6.86
CA ILE A 50 10.52 19.51 6.14
C ILE A 50 11.63 20.34 6.79
N SER A 51 11.30 21.50 7.37
CA SER A 51 12.27 22.35 8.06
C SER A 51 12.74 21.71 9.37
N ALA A 52 11.91 20.93 10.06
CA ALA A 52 12.30 20.19 11.26
C ALA A 52 13.33 19.08 10.98
N MET A 53 13.37 18.58 9.75
CA MET A 53 14.39 17.62 9.29
C MET A 53 15.68 18.31 8.81
N LYS A 54 15.65 19.61 8.54
CA LYS A 54 16.82 20.35 8.06
C LYS A 54 17.77 20.63 9.22
N ILE A 55 18.99 20.15 9.06
CA ILE A 55 20.08 20.42 9.99
C ILE A 55 20.68 21.80 9.65
N PRO A 56 21.07 22.63 10.63
CA PRO A 56 21.79 23.88 10.36
C PRO A 56 23.12 23.65 9.63
N ASP A 57 23.46 24.52 8.69
CA ASP A 57 24.71 24.41 7.90
C ASP A 57 25.98 24.46 8.77
N SER A 58 25.90 25.01 9.97
CA SER A 58 27.00 25.04 10.94
C SER A 58 27.20 23.74 11.72
N HIS A 59 26.31 22.76 11.58
CA HIS A 59 26.38 21.50 12.31
C HIS A 59 27.25 20.49 11.56
N HIS A 60 28.28 19.96 12.23
CA HIS A 60 29.19 18.99 11.62
C HIS A 60 28.65 17.57 11.77
N VAL A 61 28.26 16.95 10.65
CA VAL A 61 27.77 15.56 10.60
C VAL A 61 28.92 14.63 10.18
N ASN A 62 29.07 13.49 10.86
CA ASN A 62 30.11 12.51 10.51
C ASN A 62 29.80 11.89 9.13
N PRO A 63 30.74 11.84 8.18
CA PRO A 63 30.59 11.19 6.87
C PRO A 63 30.04 9.75 6.91
N ASP A 64 30.33 8.99 7.96
CA ASP A 64 29.87 7.61 8.11
C ASP A 64 28.42 7.49 8.62
N SER A 65 27.81 8.61 9.02
CA SER A 65 26.48 8.65 9.65
C SER A 65 25.36 9.12 8.72
N TYR A 66 25.68 9.41 7.45
CA TYR A 66 24.68 9.79 6.46
C TYR A 66 24.94 9.13 5.10
N TYR A 67 23.88 9.01 4.31
CA TYR A 67 23.97 8.62 2.91
C TYR A 67 23.77 9.84 2.02
N LEU A 68 24.55 9.94 0.94
CA LEU A 68 24.37 10.99 -0.05
C LEU A 68 23.32 10.55 -1.07
N PHE A 69 22.26 11.34 -1.22
CA PHE A 69 21.30 11.13 -2.30
C PHE A 69 21.87 11.65 -3.62
N THR A 70 21.57 10.94 -4.71
CA THR A 70 21.91 11.35 -6.08
C THR A 70 21.06 12.52 -6.58
N ASP A 71 19.86 12.65 -6.02
CA ASP A 71 18.92 13.71 -6.39
C ASP A 71 19.23 14.99 -5.62
N THR A 72 19.28 16.10 -6.35
CA THR A 72 19.42 17.42 -5.75
C THR A 72 18.08 17.90 -5.19
N TRP A 73 18.16 18.81 -4.22
CA TRP A 73 17.00 19.52 -3.68
C TRP A 73 16.21 20.23 -4.78
N LYS A 74 14.88 20.06 -4.79
CA LYS A 74 13.98 20.68 -5.77
C LYS A 74 13.27 21.89 -5.18
N GLU A 75 13.12 22.95 -5.97
CA GLU A 75 12.40 24.17 -5.57
C GLU A 75 10.95 23.89 -5.13
N GLU A 76 10.30 22.88 -5.72
CA GLU A 76 8.96 22.46 -5.32
C GLU A 76 8.88 22.00 -3.86
N TRP A 77 9.99 21.55 -3.26
CA TRP A 77 10.06 21.12 -1.85
C TRP A 77 10.12 22.31 -0.89
N GLU A 78 10.48 23.52 -1.36
CA GLU A 78 10.40 24.75 -0.55
C GLU A 78 8.97 25.10 -0.15
N LYS A 79 7.99 24.63 -0.94
CA LYS A 79 6.57 24.81 -0.65
C LYS A 79 6.15 24.06 0.63
N GLY A 80 6.88 23.00 0.99
CA GLY A 80 6.62 22.16 2.16
C GLY A 80 5.99 20.82 1.80
N VAL A 81 5.57 20.06 2.80
CA VAL A 81 4.94 18.75 2.61
C VAL A 81 3.44 18.92 2.44
N GLN A 82 2.88 18.38 1.35
CA GLN A 82 1.42 18.35 1.17
C GLN A 82 0.81 17.45 2.25
N VAL A 83 -0.07 18.00 3.07
CA VAL A 83 -0.82 17.24 4.08
C VAL A 83 -2.31 17.23 3.75
N PRO A 84 -3.02 16.13 4.00
CA PRO A 84 -4.47 16.11 3.90
C PRO A 84 -5.08 17.14 4.85
N ALA A 85 -5.73 18.16 4.29
CA ALA A 85 -6.42 19.20 5.06
C ALA A 85 -7.93 18.95 5.17
N ASN A 86 -8.44 17.95 4.44
CA ASN A 86 -9.84 17.60 4.44
C ASN A 86 -10.04 16.20 5.05
N PRO A 87 -10.71 16.05 6.20
CA PRO A 87 -11.02 14.73 6.77
C PRO A 87 -11.85 13.86 5.82
N ASP A 88 -12.66 14.46 4.94
CA ASP A 88 -13.48 13.75 3.94
C ASP A 88 -12.64 13.17 2.79
N SER A 89 -11.36 13.56 2.68
CA SER A 89 -10.44 13.05 1.66
C SER A 89 -9.71 11.78 2.09
N VAL A 90 -9.84 11.37 3.37
CA VAL A 90 -9.23 10.15 3.88
C VAL A 90 -9.97 8.93 3.31
N PRO A 91 -9.27 7.99 2.65
CA PRO A 91 -9.93 6.80 2.11
C PRO A 91 -10.55 5.98 3.24
N THR A 92 -11.82 5.61 3.09
CA THR A 92 -12.50 4.73 4.05
C THR A 92 -12.14 3.27 3.77
N PRO A 93 -11.72 2.48 4.77
CA PRO A 93 -11.48 1.06 4.56
C PRO A 93 -12.77 0.37 4.12
N SER A 94 -12.67 -0.52 3.13
CA SER A 94 -13.78 -1.38 2.71
C SER A 94 -13.47 -2.82 3.09
N LEU A 95 -14.46 -3.49 3.68
CA LEU A 95 -14.36 -4.89 4.10
C LEU A 95 -15.31 -5.72 3.24
N ARG A 96 -14.82 -6.86 2.74
CA ARG A 96 -15.64 -7.88 2.08
C ARG A 96 -15.50 -9.17 2.86
N ILE A 97 -16.63 -9.79 3.18
CA ILE A 97 -16.69 -11.10 3.83
C ILE A 97 -16.45 -12.14 2.73
N ILE A 98 -15.35 -12.90 2.85
CA ILE A 98 -14.92 -13.88 1.83
C ILE A 98 -15.46 -15.30 2.15
N SER A 99 -15.85 -15.55 3.39
CA SER A 99 -16.46 -16.81 3.83
C SER A 99 -17.45 -16.58 4.99
N GLU A 100 -18.45 -17.45 5.11
CA GLU A 100 -19.36 -17.44 6.25
C GLU A 100 -18.59 -17.80 7.54
N LYS A 101 -18.91 -17.13 8.64
CA LYS A 101 -18.30 -17.46 9.93
C LYS A 101 -18.69 -18.88 10.31
N VAL A 102 -17.70 -19.70 10.64
CA VAL A 102 -17.93 -21.03 11.21
C VAL A 102 -18.82 -20.87 12.44
N LYS A 103 -19.98 -21.54 12.43
CA LYS A 103 -21.02 -21.40 13.49
C LYS A 103 -20.55 -21.97 14.83
N GLU A 104 -19.54 -22.82 14.81
CA GLU A 104 -18.99 -23.45 16.00
C GLU A 104 -17.94 -22.54 16.65
N VAL A 105 -18.38 -21.78 17.64
CA VAL A 105 -17.48 -21.00 18.51
C VAL A 105 -17.08 -21.89 19.68
N LEU A 106 -15.95 -22.59 19.55
CA LEU A 106 -15.38 -23.41 20.63
C LEU A 106 -14.88 -22.58 21.82
N PHE A 107 -14.74 -21.26 21.63
CA PHE A 107 -14.26 -20.36 22.67
C PHE A 107 -15.39 -19.90 23.60
N VAL A 108 -15.29 -20.30 24.87
CA VAL A 108 -16.13 -19.77 25.95
C VAL A 108 -15.38 -18.67 26.68
N ARG A 109 -15.94 -17.45 26.72
CA ARG A 109 -15.33 -16.31 27.43
C ARG A 109 -15.13 -16.64 28.91
N PRO A 110 -13.89 -16.66 29.41
CA PRO A 110 -13.64 -16.90 30.83
C PRO A 110 -14.13 -15.75 31.71
N ARG A 111 -14.60 -16.07 32.93
CA ARG A 111 -15.02 -15.06 33.93
C ARG A 111 -13.85 -14.36 34.61
N LYS A 112 -12.66 -14.96 34.55
CA LYS A 112 -11.40 -14.42 35.08
C LYS A 112 -10.49 -14.06 33.90
N TYR A 113 -9.48 -13.24 34.15
CA TYR A 113 -8.46 -12.95 33.13
C TYR A 113 -7.75 -14.23 32.69
N ILE A 114 -7.49 -14.35 31.39
CA ILE A 114 -6.69 -15.44 30.82
C ILE A 114 -5.28 -15.30 31.38
N ARG A 115 -4.79 -16.35 32.05
CA ARG A 115 -3.40 -16.48 32.48
C ARG A 115 -2.73 -17.49 31.55
N CYS A 116 -1.80 -17.02 30.74
CA CYS A 116 -0.96 -17.89 29.92
C CYS A 116 0.30 -18.23 30.74
N SER A 117 0.36 -19.44 31.30
CA SER A 117 1.62 -20.00 31.79
C SER A 117 2.15 -20.93 30.71
N ILE A 118 3.27 -20.56 30.10
CA ILE A 118 4.07 -21.50 29.28
C ILE A 118 4.50 -22.62 30.25
N PRO A 119 4.33 -23.91 29.91
CA PRO A 119 4.92 -24.98 30.70
C PRO A 119 6.42 -24.72 30.77
N GLU A 120 6.93 -24.51 31.98
CA GLU A 120 8.36 -24.39 32.22
C GLU A 120 9.01 -25.66 31.64
N ALA A 121 9.93 -25.48 30.70
CA ALA A 121 10.64 -26.60 30.08
C ALA A 121 11.22 -27.46 31.20
N ALA A 122 10.88 -28.75 31.21
CA ALA A 122 11.44 -29.69 32.17
C ALA A 122 12.97 -29.63 32.06
N GLU A 123 13.63 -29.25 33.16
CA GLU A 123 15.08 -29.16 33.35
C GLU A 123 15.84 -28.17 32.42
N PRO A 124 16.54 -27.17 32.97
CA PRO A 124 17.44 -26.30 32.21
C PRO A 124 18.65 -27.09 31.69
N GLY A 125 18.53 -27.69 30.50
CA GLY A 125 19.67 -28.36 29.87
C GLY A 125 19.34 -29.32 28.73
N TYR A 126 18.10 -29.78 28.60
CA TYR A 126 17.72 -30.65 27.49
C TYR A 126 16.28 -30.38 27.04
N ILE A 127 16.13 -29.54 26.03
CA ILE A 127 14.90 -29.46 25.26
C ILE A 127 15.08 -30.44 24.10
N ASN A 128 14.37 -31.57 24.14
CA ASN A 128 14.21 -32.40 22.95
C ASN A 128 13.35 -31.63 21.94
N THR A 129 14.00 -30.79 21.14
CA THR A 129 13.34 -29.91 20.17
C THR A 129 12.52 -30.70 19.17
N LEU A 130 12.93 -31.92 18.83
CA LEU A 130 12.21 -32.80 17.90
C LEU A 130 10.90 -33.31 18.50
N GLU A 131 10.91 -33.77 19.76
CA GLU A 131 9.72 -34.26 20.46
C GLU A 131 8.76 -33.12 20.86
N LEU A 132 9.31 -31.95 21.23
CA LEU A 132 8.51 -30.75 21.48
C LEU A 132 7.87 -30.22 20.20
N ALA A 133 8.58 -30.26 19.07
CA ALA A 133 8.02 -29.93 17.76
C ALA A 133 6.96 -30.94 17.33
N ALA A 134 7.20 -32.25 17.48
CA ALA A 134 6.19 -33.27 17.16
C ALA A 134 4.89 -33.12 17.97
N SER A 135 4.99 -32.64 19.22
CA SER A 135 3.82 -32.40 20.08
C SER A 135 3.14 -31.03 19.89
N THR A 136 3.83 -30.04 19.31
CA THR A 136 3.36 -28.63 19.33
C THR A 136 3.29 -27.98 17.94
N CYS A 137 4.10 -28.45 16.99
CA CYS A 137 4.30 -27.83 15.68
C CYS A 137 4.10 -28.89 14.60
N ARG A 138 2.85 -29.05 14.15
CA ARG A 138 2.55 -29.84 12.96
C ARG A 138 2.89 -29.03 11.71
N TYR A 139 3.53 -29.67 10.74
CA TYR A 139 3.78 -29.08 9.44
C TYR A 139 2.46 -29.03 8.65
N ASP A 140 2.15 -27.87 8.09
CA ASP A 140 0.97 -27.69 7.24
C ASP A 140 1.39 -28.01 5.81
N LEU A 141 0.99 -29.20 5.32
CA LEU A 141 1.33 -29.65 3.98
C LEU A 141 0.59 -28.78 2.96
N ASP A 142 1.33 -28.23 2.01
CA ASP A 142 0.70 -27.53 0.89
C ASP A 142 0.22 -28.53 -0.18
N ASP A 143 -0.42 -27.99 -1.23
CA ASP A 143 -0.93 -28.83 -2.31
C ASP A 143 0.20 -29.63 -2.99
N MET A 144 1.39 -29.03 -3.14
CA MET A 144 2.54 -29.68 -3.78
C MET A 144 3.05 -30.83 -2.92
N ASP A 145 3.23 -30.60 -1.62
CA ASP A 145 3.65 -31.61 -0.66
C ASP A 145 2.66 -32.79 -0.66
N THR A 146 1.36 -32.49 -0.72
CA THR A 146 0.29 -33.48 -0.75
C THR A 146 0.33 -34.33 -2.03
N PHE A 147 0.46 -33.69 -3.21
CA PHE A 147 0.56 -34.41 -4.47
C PHE A 147 1.81 -35.28 -4.54
N TRP A 148 2.95 -34.75 -4.10
CA TRP A 148 4.20 -35.49 -4.09
C TRP A 148 4.11 -36.71 -3.17
N LEU A 149 3.52 -36.56 -1.98
CA LEU A 149 3.35 -37.66 -1.04
C LEU A 149 2.39 -38.73 -1.58
N GLN A 150 1.32 -38.32 -2.28
CA GLN A 150 0.39 -39.25 -2.94
C GLN A 150 1.08 -40.08 -4.02
N GLU A 151 1.78 -39.43 -4.95
CA GLU A 151 2.48 -40.12 -6.04
C GLU A 151 3.57 -41.07 -5.51
N LEU A 152 4.31 -40.65 -4.48
CA LEU A 152 5.29 -41.51 -3.82
C LEU A 152 4.64 -42.73 -3.17
N ASN A 153 3.48 -42.56 -2.53
CA ASN A 153 2.78 -43.67 -1.88
C ASN A 153 2.17 -44.64 -2.89
N GLU A 154 1.71 -44.16 -4.04
CA GLU A 154 1.28 -45.00 -5.15
C GLU A 154 2.43 -45.89 -5.67
N ASP A 155 3.62 -45.30 -5.87
CA ASP A 155 4.83 -46.04 -6.26
C ASP A 155 5.23 -47.09 -5.20
N LEU A 156 5.15 -46.71 -3.92
CA LEU A 156 5.46 -47.63 -2.82
C LEU A 156 4.49 -48.80 -2.76
N GLU A 157 3.18 -48.54 -2.97
CA GLU A 157 2.16 -49.59 -3.02
C GLU A 157 2.41 -50.56 -4.19
N GLU A 158 2.73 -50.06 -5.39
CA GLU A 158 3.08 -50.91 -6.53
C GLU A 158 4.30 -51.80 -6.24
N MET A 159 5.26 -51.28 -5.49
CA MET A 159 6.43 -52.03 -5.05
C MET A 159 6.19 -52.93 -3.82
N GLY A 160 4.97 -52.96 -3.29
CA GLY A 160 4.59 -53.81 -2.15
C GLY A 160 5.07 -53.29 -0.79
N TYR A 161 5.42 -52.01 -0.69
CA TYR A 161 5.72 -51.32 0.56
C TYR A 161 4.45 -50.67 1.14
N GLY A 162 4.50 -50.31 2.43
CA GLY A 162 3.42 -49.57 3.08
C GLY A 162 3.51 -48.07 2.79
N PRO A 163 2.38 -47.34 2.86
CA PRO A 163 2.36 -45.90 2.65
C PRO A 163 3.08 -45.15 3.78
N ILE A 164 3.62 -43.99 3.43
CA ILE A 164 4.18 -43.00 4.34
C ILE A 164 3.04 -42.10 4.82
N ASP A 165 2.95 -41.94 6.14
CA ASP A 165 1.94 -41.11 6.80
C ASP A 165 2.19 -39.62 6.53
N ASP A 166 1.10 -38.85 6.47
CA ASP A 166 1.15 -37.41 6.27
C ASP A 166 1.38 -36.64 7.59
N GLN A 167 1.36 -37.34 8.76
CA GLN A 167 1.56 -36.76 10.11
C GLN A 167 2.25 -37.67 11.14
#